data_AF-A0A5D4NS78-F1
#
_entry.id   AF-A0A5D4NS78-F1
#
_cell.length_a   1.000
_cell.length_b   1.000
_cell.length_c   1.000
_cell.angle_alpha   90.00
_cell.angle_beta   90.00
_cell.angle_gamma   90.00
#
_symmetry.space_group_name_H-M   'P 1'
#
loop_
_entity.id
_entity.type
_entity.pdbx_description
1 polymer ?
#
loop_
_entity_poly.entity_id
_entity_poly.type
_entity_poly.pdbx_seq_one_letter_code
_entity_poly.pdbx_strand_id
1 'polypeptide(L)'
;MNQYKTKIKKFLSFLLIAGISAGLSYLIVYKVSFLPNGYEFTAVQENHVSLQSFNWLGMEKVITTLSFSEEDAWMVDAMLYEVDRQKEFLWLLYTAVTVSLILLLYKIRKGMKPWKAILESNIIFAVGIPLYTLVTSWNRIEKLADLVA
;
A
#
# COMPACT_ATOMS: atom_id res chain seq x y z
N MET A 1 10.63 -14.38 -36.93
CA MET A 1 9.22 -13.97 -36.67
C MET A 1 8.59 -14.65 -35.44
N ASN A 2 8.88 -15.93 -35.14
CA ASN A 2 8.23 -16.67 -34.04
C ASN A 2 8.62 -16.21 -32.61
N GLN A 3 9.89 -15.83 -32.38
CA GLN A 3 10.35 -15.42 -31.03
C GLN A 3 9.74 -14.09 -30.54
N TYR A 4 9.50 -13.14 -31.45
CA TYR A 4 8.87 -11.86 -31.13
C TYR A 4 7.41 -12.06 -30.66
N LYS A 5 6.65 -12.90 -31.37
CA LYS A 5 5.27 -13.26 -30.96
C LYS A 5 5.25 -13.89 -29.56
N THR A 6 6.21 -14.76 -29.23
CA THR A 6 6.30 -15.36 -27.89
C THR A 6 6.68 -14.34 -26.81
N LYS A 7 7.59 -13.41 -27.08
CA LYS A 7 7.94 -12.33 -26.14
C LYS A 7 6.75 -11.40 -25.88
N ILE A 8 6.05 -10.99 -26.94
CA ILE A 8 4.85 -10.15 -26.83
C ILE A 8 3.77 -10.86 -26.02
N LYS A 9 3.49 -12.14 -26.30
CA LYS A 9 2.51 -12.91 -25.52
C LYS A 9 2.87 -12.96 -24.03
N LYS A 10 4.13 -13.22 -23.68
CA LYS A 10 4.59 -13.22 -22.28
C LYS A 10 4.42 -11.86 -21.62
N PHE A 11 4.74 -10.78 -22.33
CA PHE A 11 4.57 -9.42 -21.81
C PHE A 11 3.09 -9.07 -21.60
N LEU A 12 2.21 -9.40 -22.56
CA LEU A 12 0.77 -9.20 -22.41
C LEU A 12 0.18 -10.04 -21.27
N SER A 13 0.61 -11.30 -21.11
CA SER A 13 0.21 -12.11 -19.96
C SER A 13 0.67 -11.51 -18.64
N PHE A 14 1.88 -10.95 -18.58
CA PHE A 14 2.37 -10.25 -17.40
C PHE A 14 1.54 -9.00 -17.09
N LEU A 15 1.26 -8.16 -18.10
CA LEU A 15 0.41 -6.97 -17.93
C LEU A 15 -0.99 -7.34 -17.45
N LEU A 16 -1.58 -8.42 -17.97
CA LEU A 16 -2.89 -8.89 -17.53
C LEU A 16 -2.87 -9.31 -16.05
N ILE A 17 -1.86 -10.10 -15.65
CA ILE A 17 -1.70 -10.52 -14.24
C ILE A 17 -1.50 -9.31 -13.33
N ALA A 18 -0.66 -8.35 -13.75
CA ALA A 18 -0.41 -7.13 -13.00
C ALA A 18 -1.67 -6.28 -12.86
N GLY A 19 -2.44 -6.12 -13.95
CA GLY A 19 -3.69 -5.37 -13.95
C GLY A 19 -4.77 -5.99 -13.05
N ILE A 20 -4.94 -7.32 -13.10
CA ILE A 20 -5.86 -8.03 -12.20
C ILE A 20 -5.41 -7.88 -10.75
N SER A 21 -4.11 -8.04 -10.49
CA SER A 21 -3.55 -7.90 -9.14
C SER A 21 -3.78 -6.48 -8.61
N ALA A 22 -3.50 -5.45 -9.42
CA ALA A 22 -3.72 -4.05 -9.06
C ALA A 22 -5.20 -3.75 -8.80
N GLY A 23 -6.11 -4.27 -9.63
CA GLY A 23 -7.54 -4.12 -9.44
C GLY A 23 -8.04 -4.77 -8.13
N LEU A 24 -7.58 -6.00 -7.84
CA LEU A 24 -7.92 -6.67 -6.58
C LEU A 24 -7.35 -5.95 -5.37
N SER A 25 -6.08 -5.53 -5.44
CA SER A 25 -5.46 -4.74 -4.37
C SER A 25 -6.17 -3.42 -4.14
N TYR A 26 -6.66 -2.76 -5.19
CA TYR A 26 -7.44 -1.54 -5.05
C TYR A 26 -8.74 -1.78 -4.29
N LEU A 27 -9.46 -2.87 -4.60
CA LEU A 27 -10.69 -3.23 -3.86
C LEU A 27 -10.38 -3.51 -2.38
N ILE A 28 -9.29 -4.23 -2.09
CA ILE A 28 -8.89 -4.54 -0.72
C ILE A 28 -8.63 -3.24 0.08
N VAL A 29 -7.90 -2.29 -0.49
CA VAL A 29 -7.51 -1.05 0.22
C VAL A 29 -8.66 -0.04 0.30
N TYR A 30 -9.35 0.21 -0.81
CA TYR A 30 -10.29 1.34 -0.92
C TYR A 30 -11.76 0.96 -0.77
N LYS A 31 -12.12 -0.34 -0.87
CA LYS A 31 -13.52 -0.79 -0.71
C LYS A 31 -13.73 -1.62 0.53
N VAL A 32 -12.75 -2.47 0.88
CA VAL A 32 -12.79 -3.26 2.12
C VAL A 32 -12.16 -2.50 3.28
N SER A 33 -11.45 -1.39 3.02
CA SER A 33 -10.68 -0.64 4.03
C SER A 33 -9.73 -1.54 4.83
N PHE A 34 -9.12 -2.54 4.18
CA PHE A 34 -8.12 -3.37 4.83
C PHE A 34 -6.78 -2.61 4.90
N LEU A 35 -6.58 -1.92 6.03
CA LEU A 35 -5.48 -1.00 6.27
C LEU A 35 -4.69 -1.44 7.50
N PRO A 36 -3.89 -2.51 7.45
CA PRO A 36 -3.16 -2.99 8.62
C PRO A 36 -2.18 -1.93 9.14
N ASN A 37 -2.28 -1.62 10.44
CA ASN A 37 -1.60 -0.50 11.10
C ASN A 37 -1.87 0.88 10.45
N GLY A 38 -2.90 0.97 9.63
CA GLY A 38 -3.23 2.18 8.88
C GLY A 38 -4.20 3.09 9.61
N TYR A 39 -4.58 4.14 8.89
CA TYR A 39 -5.55 5.13 9.34
C TYR A 39 -6.58 5.41 8.25
N GLU A 40 -7.78 5.81 8.68
CA GLU A 40 -8.86 6.28 7.81
C GLU A 40 -9.57 7.46 8.47
N PHE A 41 -9.96 8.46 7.69
CA PHE A 41 -10.80 9.54 8.22
C PHE A 41 -12.25 9.11 8.26
N THR A 42 -12.88 9.33 9.41
CA THR A 42 -14.34 9.15 9.58
C THR A 42 -15.08 10.48 9.49
N ALA A 43 -14.41 11.60 9.79
CA ALA A 43 -14.93 12.94 9.59
C ALA A 43 -13.78 13.94 9.37
N VAL A 44 -13.98 14.90 8.48
CA VAL A 44 -13.05 16.02 8.22
C VAL A 44 -13.86 17.32 8.20
N GLN A 45 -13.46 18.28 9.02
CA GLN A 45 -13.98 19.65 9.10
C GLN A 45 -12.78 20.62 9.12
N GLU A 46 -13.00 21.91 8.89
CA GLU A 46 -11.92 22.91 8.76
C GLU A 46 -10.90 22.85 9.91
N ASN A 47 -11.36 22.65 11.15
CA ASN A 47 -10.49 22.64 12.34
C ASN A 47 -10.56 21.33 13.14
N HIS A 48 -11.25 20.29 12.63
CA HIS A 48 -11.42 19.03 13.35
C HIS A 48 -11.32 17.84 12.42
N VAL A 49 -10.62 16.80 12.88
CA VAL A 49 -10.45 15.57 12.12
C VAL A 49 -10.65 14.37 13.02
N SER A 50 -11.51 13.45 12.61
CA SER A 50 -11.69 12.16 13.27
C SER A 50 -10.94 11.09 12.50
N LEU A 51 -9.95 10.50 13.18
CA LEU A 51 -9.03 9.50 12.64
C LEU A 51 -9.35 8.14 13.26
N GLN A 52 -9.75 7.18 12.44
CA GLN A 52 -9.87 5.78 12.82
C GLN A 52 -8.54 5.08 12.60
N SER A 53 -8.03 4.44 13.65
CA SER A 53 -6.81 3.62 13.59
C SER A 53 -7.15 2.14 13.48
N PHE A 54 -6.31 1.40 12.76
CA PHE A 54 -6.43 -0.03 12.58
C PHE A 54 -5.22 -0.75 13.19
N ASN A 55 -5.43 -1.95 13.72
CA ASN A 55 -4.33 -2.79 14.17
C ASN A 55 -3.66 -3.54 13.00
N TRP A 56 -2.64 -4.35 13.29
CA TRP A 56 -1.88 -5.09 12.27
C TRP A 56 -2.72 -6.11 11.47
N LEU A 57 -3.90 -6.49 11.97
CA LEU A 57 -4.87 -7.36 11.30
C LEU A 57 -5.89 -6.55 10.48
N GLY A 58 -5.77 -5.22 10.42
CA GLY A 58 -6.74 -4.36 9.75
C GLY A 58 -8.08 -4.25 10.48
N MET A 59 -8.14 -4.64 11.77
CA MET A 59 -9.33 -4.44 12.58
C MET A 59 -9.31 -3.07 13.25
N GLU A 60 -10.47 -2.45 13.33
CA GLU A 60 -10.68 -1.14 13.96
C GLU A 60 -10.23 -1.17 15.43
N LYS A 61 -9.49 -0.13 15.84
CA LYS A 61 -8.94 -0.04 17.19
C LYS A 61 -9.56 1.11 17.97
N VAL A 62 -9.33 2.35 17.54
CA VAL A 62 -9.80 3.58 18.22
C VAL A 62 -10.09 4.65 17.18
N ILE A 63 -11.15 5.42 17.41
CA ILE A 63 -11.41 6.69 16.72
C ILE A 63 -10.91 7.81 17.64
N THR A 64 -9.97 8.62 17.15
CA THR A 64 -9.44 9.79 17.85
C THR A 64 -9.89 11.04 17.12
N THR A 65 -10.51 11.98 17.83
CA THR A 65 -10.85 13.28 17.26
C THR A 65 -9.79 14.29 17.67
N LEU A 66 -9.11 14.85 16.67
CA LEU A 66 -8.11 15.90 16.84
C LEU A 66 -8.74 17.25 16.51
N SER A 67 -8.47 18.25 17.34
CA SER A 67 -8.97 19.61 17.17
C SER A 67 -7.80 20.55 17.00
N PHE A 68 -7.78 21.30 15.92
CA PHE A 68 -6.67 22.14 15.50
C PHE A 68 -7.01 23.61 15.78
N SER A 69 -6.01 24.38 16.17
CA SER A 69 -6.12 25.84 16.21
C SER A 69 -6.11 26.40 14.78
N GLU A 70 -6.52 27.66 14.58
CA GLU A 70 -6.42 28.31 13.25
C GLU A 70 -4.97 28.38 12.74
N GLU A 71 -3.98 28.47 13.64
CA GLU A 71 -2.56 28.46 13.30
C GLU A 71 -2.08 27.08 12.82
N ASP A 72 -2.78 26.01 13.21
CA ASP A 72 -2.46 24.61 12.89
C ASP A 72 -3.38 24.02 11.80
N ALA A 73 -4.21 24.83 11.15
CA ALA A 73 -5.12 24.37 10.09
C ALA A 73 -4.38 23.63 8.95
N TRP A 74 -3.12 23.99 8.68
CA TRP A 74 -2.26 23.31 7.70
C TRP A 74 -1.98 21.84 8.05
N MET A 75 -2.08 21.46 9.33
CA MET A 75 -1.86 20.08 9.77
C MET A 75 -2.97 19.15 9.31
N VAL A 76 -4.20 19.67 9.12
CA VAL A 76 -5.31 18.90 8.56
C VAL A 76 -4.96 18.41 7.16
N ASP A 77 -4.48 19.31 6.29
CA ASP A 77 -4.05 18.95 4.93
C ASP A 77 -2.85 17.99 4.94
N ALA A 78 -1.90 18.19 5.85
CA ALA A 78 -0.75 17.31 5.99
C ALA A 78 -1.16 15.89 6.44
N MET A 79 -2.11 15.76 7.37
CA MET A 79 -2.65 14.46 7.77
C MET A 79 -3.42 13.82 6.63
N LEU A 80 -4.26 14.60 5.91
CA LEU A 80 -5.01 14.11 4.75
C LEU A 80 -4.08 13.49 3.72
N TYR A 81 -3.01 14.22 3.40
CA TYR A 81 -1.98 13.77 2.47
C TYR A 81 -1.30 12.49 2.93
N GLU A 82 -0.89 12.38 4.19
CA GLU A 82 -0.18 11.18 4.68
C GLU A 82 -1.10 9.95 4.74
N VAL A 83 -2.36 10.11 5.15
CA VAL A 83 -3.32 9.00 5.16
C VAL A 83 -3.62 8.52 3.74
N ASP A 84 -3.79 9.43 2.78
CA ASP A 84 -4.01 9.04 1.38
C ASP A 84 -2.76 8.35 0.80
N ARG A 85 -1.58 8.93 1.03
CA ARG A 85 -0.30 8.35 0.65
C ARG A 85 -0.13 6.94 1.23
N GLN A 86 -0.48 6.73 2.50
CA GLN A 86 -0.45 5.40 3.10
C GLN A 86 -1.34 4.41 2.35
N LYS A 87 -2.56 4.78 1.98
CA LYS A 87 -3.46 3.93 1.18
C LYS A 87 -2.86 3.62 -0.19
N GLU A 88 -2.29 4.61 -0.87
CA GLU A 88 -1.60 4.40 -2.16
C GLU A 88 -0.45 3.40 -2.04
N PHE A 89 0.40 3.53 -1.02
CA PHE A 89 1.53 2.64 -0.84
C PHE A 89 1.12 1.24 -0.34
N LEU A 90 0.02 1.09 0.38
CA LEU A 90 -0.57 -0.22 0.70
C LEU A 90 -1.09 -0.90 -0.57
N TRP A 91 -1.76 -0.15 -1.44
CA TRP A 91 -2.23 -0.64 -2.73
C TRP A 91 -1.07 -1.12 -3.60
N LEU A 92 -0.01 -0.33 -3.69
CA LEU A 92 1.22 -0.70 -4.39
C LEU A 92 1.88 -1.93 -3.77
N LEU A 93 1.96 -2.00 -2.45
CA LEU A 93 2.55 -3.13 -1.73
C LEU A 93 1.80 -4.43 -2.03
N TYR A 94 0.47 -4.43 -1.92
CA TYR A 94 -0.34 -5.62 -2.20
C TYR A 94 -0.22 -6.07 -3.66
N THR A 95 -0.21 -5.11 -4.58
CA THR A 95 -0.02 -5.39 -6.01
C THR A 95 1.35 -6.03 -6.24
N ALA A 96 2.41 -5.42 -5.70
CA ALA A 96 3.79 -5.86 -5.86
C ALA A 96 4.04 -7.24 -5.24
N VAL A 97 3.54 -7.48 -4.03
CA VAL A 97 3.64 -8.80 -3.36
C VAL A 97 2.94 -9.86 -4.20
N THR A 98 1.71 -9.60 -4.65
CA THR A 98 0.92 -10.56 -5.41
C THR A 98 1.60 -10.94 -6.73
N VAL A 99 2.02 -9.94 -7.51
CA VAL A 99 2.75 -10.16 -8.78
C VAL A 99 4.07 -10.90 -8.54
N SER A 100 4.82 -10.50 -7.51
CA SER A 100 6.11 -11.14 -7.18
C SER A 100 5.95 -12.60 -6.77
N LEU A 101 4.91 -12.92 -6.00
CA LEU A 101 4.58 -14.30 -5.61
C LEU A 101 4.18 -15.15 -6.82
N ILE A 102 3.34 -14.63 -7.71
CA ILE A 102 2.95 -15.33 -8.95
C ILE A 102 4.18 -15.63 -9.81
N LEU A 103 5.08 -14.65 -9.98
CA LEU A 103 6.33 -14.83 -10.72
C LEU A 103 7.27 -15.84 -10.05
N LEU A 104 7.40 -15.78 -8.73
CA LEU A 104 8.20 -16.72 -7.95
C LEU A 104 7.70 -18.16 -8.14
N LEU A 105 6.39 -18.39 -7.96
CA LEU A 105 5.77 -19.70 -8.15
C LEU A 105 5.95 -20.20 -9.59
N TYR A 106 5.77 -19.32 -10.58
CA TYR A 106 5.99 -19.64 -11.99
C TYR A 106 7.43 -20.09 -12.27
N LYS A 107 8.43 -19.40 -11.69
CA LYS A 107 9.86 -19.73 -11.89
C LYS A 107 10.27 -21.02 -11.18
N ILE A 108 9.81 -21.23 -9.95
CA ILE A 108 10.05 -22.47 -9.20
C ILE A 108 9.46 -23.67 -9.95
N ARG A 109 8.22 -23.56 -10.45
CA ARG A 109 7.58 -24.61 -11.27
C ARG A 109 8.34 -24.93 -12.56
N LYS A 110 9.17 -24.01 -13.04
CA LYS A 110 10.06 -24.21 -14.20
C LYS A 110 11.42 -24.81 -13.84
N GLY A 111 11.61 -25.26 -12.61
CA GLY A 111 12.85 -25.89 -12.14
C GLY A 111 13.96 -24.90 -11.78
N MET A 112 13.64 -23.60 -11.64
CA MET A 112 14.63 -22.63 -11.17
C MET A 112 14.90 -22.84 -9.68
N LYS A 113 16.18 -22.76 -9.28
CA LYS A 113 16.57 -22.80 -7.86
C LYS A 113 15.88 -21.68 -7.08
N PRO A 114 15.34 -21.93 -5.86
CA PRO A 114 14.55 -20.94 -5.10
C PRO A 114 15.24 -19.58 -4.93
N TRP A 115 16.52 -19.57 -4.55
CA TRP A 115 17.29 -18.33 -4.38
C TRP A 115 17.39 -17.48 -5.65
N LYS A 116 17.60 -18.13 -6.80
CA LYS A 116 17.65 -17.44 -8.09
C LYS A 116 16.26 -16.91 -8.48
N ALA A 117 15.21 -17.69 -8.20
CA ALA A 117 13.84 -17.29 -8.46
C ALA A 117 13.42 -16.08 -7.62
N ILE A 118 13.83 -16.01 -6.34
CA ILE A 118 13.60 -14.86 -5.46
C ILE A 118 14.24 -13.60 -6.03
N LEU A 119 15.54 -13.67 -6.36
CA LEU A 119 16.29 -12.53 -6.90
C LEU A 119 15.68 -12.03 -8.22
N GLU A 120 15.42 -12.93 -9.17
CA GLU A 120 14.90 -12.52 -10.46
C GLU A 120 13.42 -12.07 -10.41
N SER A 121 12.67 -12.39 -9.35
CA SER A 121 11.30 -11.89 -9.17
C SER A 121 11.27 -10.47 -8.61
N ASN A 122 12.43 -9.86 -8.34
CA ASN A 122 12.56 -8.49 -7.81
C ASN A 122 11.76 -8.23 -6.52
N ILE A 123 11.43 -9.29 -5.78
CA ILE A 123 10.54 -9.20 -4.61
C ILE A 123 11.09 -8.24 -3.56
N ILE A 124 12.42 -8.22 -3.37
CA ILE A 124 13.08 -7.36 -2.38
C ILE A 124 12.81 -5.88 -2.66
N PHE A 125 12.98 -5.45 -3.92
CA PHE A 125 12.77 -4.05 -4.30
C PHE A 125 11.28 -3.71 -4.42
N ALA A 126 10.50 -4.62 -5.01
CA ALA A 126 9.07 -4.44 -5.21
C ALA A 126 8.30 -4.31 -3.89
N VAL A 127 8.77 -5.00 -2.84
CA VAL A 127 8.17 -4.98 -1.50
C VAL A 127 8.83 -3.92 -0.62
N GLY A 128 10.15 -3.78 -0.66
CA GLY A 128 10.90 -2.89 0.21
C GLY A 128 10.59 -1.41 0.01
N ILE A 129 10.43 -0.95 -1.23
CA ILE A 129 10.17 0.48 -1.52
C ILE A 129 8.80 0.92 -0.96
N PRO A 130 7.68 0.21 -1.24
CA PRO A 130 6.40 0.55 -0.64
C PRO A 130 6.39 0.43 0.88
N LEU A 131 7.02 -0.61 1.44
CA LEU A 131 7.10 -0.81 2.89
C LEU A 131 7.82 0.32 3.61
N TYR A 132 8.97 0.75 3.09
CA TYR A 132 9.69 1.89 3.66
C TYR A 132 8.80 3.12 3.69
N THR A 133 8.09 3.38 2.59
CA THR A 133 7.23 4.55 2.49
C THR A 133 6.05 4.49 3.46
N LEU A 134 5.43 3.32 3.64
CA LEU A 134 4.38 3.11 4.63
C LEU A 134 4.86 3.41 6.05
N VAL A 135 6.02 2.88 6.44
CA VAL A 135 6.61 3.14 7.76
C VAL A 135 6.87 4.63 7.97
N THR A 136 7.39 5.33 6.95
CA THR A 136 7.59 6.78 7.06
C THR A 136 6.28 7.55 7.18
N SER A 137 5.22 7.11 6.51
CA SER A 137 3.92 7.75 6.57
C SER A 137 3.25 7.54 7.92
N TRP A 138 3.31 6.32 8.48
CA TRP A 138 2.86 6.03 9.84
C TRP A 138 3.51 6.94 10.88
N ASN A 139 4.85 7.01 10.87
CA ASN A 139 5.59 7.83 11.82
C ASN A 139 5.26 9.32 11.69
N ARG A 140 4.91 9.80 10.48
CA ARG A 140 4.50 11.19 10.27
C ARG A 140 3.10 11.45 10.81
N ILE A 141 2.15 10.54 10.60
CA ILE A 141 0.79 10.67 11.14
C ILE A 141 0.81 10.66 12.67
N GLU A 142 1.54 9.73 13.29
CA GLU A 142 1.70 9.68 14.75
C GLU A 142 2.30 10.97 15.28
N LYS A 143 3.39 11.46 14.66
CA LYS A 143 4.02 12.72 15.06
C LYS A 143 3.08 13.92 14.94
N LEU A 144 2.26 13.99 13.89
CA LEU A 144 1.28 15.07 13.72
C LEU A 144 0.16 14.98 14.77
N ALA A 145 -0.30 13.77 15.09
CA ALA A 145 -1.31 13.56 16.12
C ALA A 145 -0.79 13.95 17.51
N ASP A 146 0.46 13.62 17.85
CA ASP A 146 1.09 13.96 19.13
C ASP A 146 1.33 15.47 19.32
N LEU A 147 1.41 16.26 18.24
CA LEU A 147 1.58 17.71 18.33
C LEU A 147 0.29 18.44 18.73
N VAL A 148 -0.87 17.77 18.61
CA VAL A 148 -2.20 18.37 18.75
C VAL A 148 -3.03 17.69 19.87
N ALA A 149 -2.53 16.60 20.44
CA ALA A 149 -3.07 15.91 21.61
C ALA A 149 -2.67 16.61 22.92
#